data_AF-A0A239J6B8-F1
#
_entry.id   AF-A0A239J6B8-F1
#
_cell.length_a   1.000
_cell.length_b   1.000
_cell.length_c   1.000
_cell.angle_alpha   90.00
_cell.angle_beta   90.00
_cell.angle_gamma   90.00
#
_symmetry.space_group_name_H-M   'P 1'
#
loop_
_entity.id
_entity.type
_entity.pdbx_description
1 polymer ?
#
loop_
_entity_poly.entity_id
_entity_poly.type
_entity_poly.pdbx_seq_one_letter_code
_entity_poly.pdbx_strand_id
1 'polypeptide(L)'
;MSTITAFCIVLVVLVIGDVISTRTKAFIPSVFVSAVIFLIGFWTIFPKDLINISSLGMPFALLAMYLLITHMGTMMSINELLAQWKTITIALAGILGICIATLTVGRLLFGWETVMIATPPLTGGIVAAIIMSDAAAAKGLQELAVLAIVMYVMQGFVGYPITAHCLKKEGRRLIGLYRGGKVKIKDKAKAEMAATVEVSKSKFRIFPETPEKYRTTYMYLAKLGIVAWMAVGFANITNEVVSKYVVCLIFGVIASEIGFLERKPLNLSGSFGWLMTGLMAYIFAQLAQATPKMLSEIVVPLGCIIILGVSGMGVMSTLVGKKLGFSKEMAFAVALTALYGFPPNYVLTEEASKALAETPEEFDYLMDEMLPKMLVGGFTTVTIVSVLVAGIFINFL
;
A
#
# COMPACT_ATOMS: atom_id res chain seq x y z
N MET A 1 20.51 -23.76 -0.39
CA MET A 1 20.72 -22.47 -1.10
C MET A 1 21.37 -21.49 -0.13
N SER A 2 22.39 -20.73 -0.54
CA SER A 2 23.01 -19.74 0.33
C SER A 2 22.20 -18.43 0.37
N THR A 3 22.42 -17.61 1.40
CA THR A 3 21.78 -16.29 1.53
C THR A 3 22.02 -15.39 0.32
N ILE A 4 23.25 -15.34 -0.19
CA ILE A 4 23.57 -14.49 -1.35
C ILE A 4 22.88 -14.98 -2.62
N THR A 5 22.78 -16.30 -2.82
CA THR A 5 22.04 -16.86 -3.96
C THR A 5 20.55 -16.53 -3.88
N ALA A 6 19.95 -16.70 -2.69
CA ALA A 6 18.54 -16.37 -2.46
C ALA A 6 18.27 -14.88 -2.73
N PHE A 7 19.13 -14.02 -2.21
CA PHE A 7 19.08 -12.57 -2.42
C PHE A 7 19.18 -12.19 -3.90
N CYS A 8 20.13 -12.79 -4.64
CA CYS A 8 20.27 -12.56 -6.08
C CYS A 8 19.01 -12.99 -6.84
N ILE A 9 18.42 -14.14 -6.52
CA ILE A 9 17.16 -14.59 -7.16
C ILE A 9 16.07 -13.55 -6.93
N VAL A 10 15.88 -13.08 -5.69
CA VAL A 10 14.88 -12.06 -5.37
C VAL A 10 15.09 -10.80 -6.21
N LEU A 11 16.32 -10.27 -6.25
CA LEU A 11 16.62 -9.07 -7.03
C LEU A 11 16.42 -9.26 -8.53
N VAL A 12 16.81 -10.40 -9.09
CA VAL A 12 16.61 -10.69 -10.51
C VAL A 12 15.12 -10.66 -10.86
N VAL A 13 14.26 -11.25 -10.02
CA VAL A 13 12.81 -11.19 -10.24
C VAL A 13 12.28 -9.76 -10.19
N LEU A 14 12.69 -8.97 -9.19
CA LEU A 14 12.25 -7.58 -9.06
C LEU A 14 12.72 -6.72 -10.25
N VAL A 15 13.97 -6.88 -10.69
CA VAL A 15 14.51 -6.17 -11.87
C VAL A 15 13.77 -6.56 -13.15
N ILE A 16 13.41 -7.83 -13.34
CA ILE A 16 12.59 -8.25 -14.48
C ILE A 16 11.23 -7.52 -14.45
N GLY A 17 10.63 -7.40 -13.26
CA GLY A 17 9.42 -6.62 -13.04
C GLY A 17 9.56 -5.17 -13.48
N ASP A 18 10.59 -4.48 -12.98
CA ASP A 18 10.88 -3.08 -13.29
C ASP A 18 11.16 -2.84 -14.77
N VAL A 19 11.94 -3.73 -15.40
CA VAL A 19 12.27 -3.63 -16.84
C VAL A 19 11.01 -3.76 -17.70
N ILE A 20 10.13 -4.72 -17.39
CA ILE A 20 8.88 -4.91 -18.12
C ILE A 20 7.94 -3.71 -17.89
N SER A 21 7.81 -3.25 -16.66
CA SER A 21 7.00 -2.06 -16.34
C SER A 21 7.48 -0.82 -17.08
N THR A 22 8.78 -0.56 -17.05
CA THR A 22 9.41 0.57 -17.75
C THR A 22 9.19 0.50 -19.25
N ARG A 23 9.43 -0.66 -19.88
CA ARG A 23 9.23 -0.84 -21.33
C ARG A 23 7.77 -0.70 -21.74
N THR A 24 6.85 -1.11 -20.87
CA THR A 24 5.40 -0.99 -21.14
C THR A 24 4.83 0.36 -20.68
N LYS A 25 5.66 1.29 -20.20
CA LYS A 25 5.24 2.59 -19.63
C LYS A 25 4.17 2.41 -18.55
N ALA A 26 4.43 1.53 -17.59
CA ALA A 26 3.53 1.14 -16.49
C ALA A 26 2.17 0.58 -16.96
N PHE A 27 2.05 0.08 -18.20
CA PHE A 27 0.84 -0.64 -18.63
C PHE A 27 0.74 -2.00 -17.95
N ILE A 28 1.88 -2.69 -17.78
CA ILE A 28 1.99 -3.90 -16.96
C ILE A 28 2.84 -3.52 -15.73
N PRO A 29 2.26 -3.39 -14.53
CA PRO A 29 3.02 -2.91 -13.36
C PRO A 29 4.07 -3.93 -12.88
N SER A 30 5.20 -3.45 -12.35
CA SER A 30 6.31 -4.32 -11.89
C SER A 30 5.88 -5.29 -10.81
N VAL A 31 5.00 -4.84 -9.92
CA VAL A 31 4.46 -5.64 -8.82
C VAL A 31 3.70 -6.86 -9.35
N PHE A 32 2.92 -6.69 -10.42
CA PHE A 32 2.17 -7.78 -11.04
C PHE A 32 3.12 -8.79 -11.71
N VAL A 33 4.09 -8.31 -12.48
CA VAL A 33 5.09 -9.17 -13.14
C VAL A 33 5.87 -9.97 -12.11
N SER A 34 6.38 -9.29 -11.08
CA SER A 34 7.12 -9.92 -9.99
C SER A 34 6.27 -10.95 -9.26
N ALA A 35 5.00 -10.63 -8.97
CA ALA A 35 4.07 -11.57 -8.34
C ALA A 35 3.87 -12.84 -9.18
N VAL A 36 3.67 -12.71 -10.49
CA VAL A 36 3.52 -13.86 -11.39
C VAL A 36 4.78 -14.73 -11.40
N ILE A 37 5.96 -14.12 -11.49
CA ILE A 37 7.24 -14.86 -11.50
C ILE A 37 7.48 -15.56 -10.16
N PHE A 38 7.24 -14.89 -9.03
CA PHE A 38 7.36 -15.51 -7.71
C PHE A 38 6.35 -16.65 -7.53
N LEU A 39 5.09 -16.46 -7.93
CA LEU A 39 4.06 -17.49 -7.82
C LEU A 39 4.44 -18.76 -8.59
N ILE A 40 4.79 -18.62 -9.87
CA ILE A 40 5.24 -19.74 -10.71
C ILE A 40 6.55 -20.34 -10.17
N GLY A 41 7.47 -19.48 -9.73
CA GLY A 41 8.72 -19.88 -9.10
C GLY A 41 8.47 -20.79 -7.89
N PHE A 42 7.59 -20.39 -6.96
CA PHE A 42 7.25 -21.20 -5.77
C PHE A 42 6.49 -22.49 -6.07
N TRP A 43 5.95 -22.64 -7.27
CA TRP A 43 5.34 -23.89 -7.72
C TRP A 43 6.35 -24.87 -8.33
N THR A 44 7.50 -24.36 -8.78
CA THR A 44 8.42 -25.12 -9.64
C THR A 44 9.82 -25.25 -9.03
N ILE A 45 10.53 -24.13 -8.86
CA ILE A 45 11.98 -24.12 -8.60
C ILE A 45 12.40 -23.35 -7.34
N PHE A 46 11.57 -22.41 -6.87
CA PHE A 46 11.90 -21.61 -5.69
C PHE A 46 11.49 -22.32 -4.41
N PRO A 47 12.38 -22.38 -3.40
CA PRO A 47 12.00 -22.90 -2.10
C PRO A 47 11.00 -21.94 -1.43
N LYS A 48 10.06 -22.50 -0.65
CA LYS A 48 8.97 -21.75 -0.02
C LYS A 48 9.47 -20.68 0.97
N ASP A 49 10.65 -20.88 1.52
CA ASP A 49 11.33 -19.98 2.46
C ASP A 49 12.42 -19.11 1.80
N LEU A 50 12.45 -19.01 0.46
CA LEU A 50 13.40 -18.19 -0.32
C LEU A 50 13.64 -16.80 0.29
N ILE A 51 12.57 -16.12 0.67
CA ILE A 51 12.64 -14.75 1.21
C ILE A 51 13.30 -14.73 2.60
N ASN A 52 13.04 -15.73 3.43
CA ASN A 52 13.72 -15.87 4.73
C ASN A 52 15.20 -16.19 4.56
N ILE A 53 15.55 -17.08 3.60
CA ILE A 53 16.96 -17.41 3.30
C ILE A 53 17.73 -16.16 2.85
N SER A 54 17.08 -15.23 2.14
CA SER A 54 17.68 -13.95 1.71
C SER A 54 17.84 -12.91 2.82
N SER A 55 17.43 -13.21 4.06
CA SER A 55 17.38 -12.29 5.20
C SER A 55 16.40 -11.11 5.05
N LEU A 56 15.47 -11.20 4.09
CA LEU A 56 14.42 -10.20 3.83
C LEU A 56 13.06 -10.60 4.43
N GLY A 57 13.07 -11.54 5.37
CA GLY A 57 11.88 -12.03 6.07
C GLY A 57 11.27 -11.06 7.08
N MET A 58 10.40 -11.57 7.96
CA MET A 58 9.55 -10.76 8.84
C MET A 58 10.29 -9.72 9.72
N PRO A 59 11.43 -10.02 10.39
CA PRO A 59 12.11 -9.02 11.22
C PRO A 59 12.55 -7.79 10.42
N PHE A 60 13.06 -8.02 9.19
CA PHE A 60 13.43 -6.94 8.29
C PHE A 60 12.20 -6.17 7.81
N ALA A 61 11.15 -6.89 7.37
CA ALA A 61 9.93 -6.27 6.85
C ALA A 61 9.23 -5.38 7.89
N LEU A 62 9.17 -5.81 9.16
CA LEU A 62 8.62 -5.01 10.25
C LEU A 62 9.40 -3.71 10.46
N LEU A 63 10.73 -3.79 10.53
CA LEU A 63 11.59 -2.62 10.65
C LEU A 63 11.40 -1.67 9.45
N ALA A 64 11.40 -2.22 8.23
CA ALA A 64 11.20 -1.46 7.01
C ALA A 64 9.85 -0.73 7.01
N MET A 65 8.76 -1.39 7.40
CA MET A 65 7.43 -0.75 7.49
C MET A 65 7.44 0.44 8.45
N TYR A 66 7.95 0.30 9.66
CA TYR A 66 7.96 1.40 10.63
C TYR A 66 8.77 2.60 10.12
N LEU A 67 9.96 2.35 9.57
CA LEU A 67 10.82 3.42 9.07
C LEU A 67 10.24 4.06 7.81
N LEU A 68 9.78 3.27 6.84
CA LEU A 68 9.22 3.77 5.58
C LEU A 68 7.98 4.61 5.83
N ILE A 69 7.05 4.15 6.68
CA ILE A 69 5.79 4.85 6.92
C ILE A 69 6.02 6.14 7.70
N THR A 70 6.90 6.13 8.70
CA THR A 70 7.30 7.35 9.40
C THR A 70 7.96 8.33 8.44
N HIS A 71 8.80 7.85 7.53
CA HIS A 71 9.41 8.64 6.47
C HIS A 71 8.36 9.21 5.49
N MET A 72 7.34 8.44 5.10
CA MET A 72 6.23 8.93 4.27
C MET A 72 5.49 10.09 4.96
N GLY A 73 5.31 10.02 6.28
CA GLY A 73 4.76 11.12 7.07
C GLY A 73 5.55 12.42 6.88
N THR A 74 6.87 12.35 6.77
CA THR A 74 7.70 13.54 6.52
C THR A 74 7.49 14.16 5.13
N MET A 75 6.82 13.48 4.19
CA MET A 75 6.55 14.03 2.86
C MET A 75 5.26 14.84 2.80
N MET A 76 4.46 14.85 3.88
CA MET A 76 3.18 15.55 3.94
C MET A 76 3.21 16.67 4.97
N SER A 77 2.42 17.71 4.74
CA SER A 77 2.09 18.74 5.71
C SER A 77 0.90 18.36 6.58
N ILE A 78 0.73 19.03 7.73
CA ILE A 78 -0.45 18.84 8.60
C ILE A 78 -1.76 19.08 7.83
N ASN A 79 -1.79 20.10 6.96
CA ASN A 79 -2.97 20.41 6.17
C ASN A 79 -3.29 19.31 5.15
N GLU A 80 -2.26 18.78 4.49
CA GLU A 80 -2.42 17.66 3.54
C GLU A 80 -2.90 16.40 4.27
N LEU A 81 -2.41 16.12 5.48
CA LEU A 81 -2.87 15.01 6.31
C LEU A 81 -4.34 15.18 6.73
N LEU A 82 -4.71 16.35 7.25
CA LEU A 82 -6.09 16.64 7.64
C LEU A 82 -7.05 16.55 6.45
N ALA A 83 -6.60 16.90 5.24
CA ALA A 83 -7.40 16.78 4.03
C ALA A 83 -7.72 15.32 3.62
N GLN A 84 -7.04 14.33 4.20
CA GLN A 84 -7.24 12.91 3.86
C GLN A 84 -8.50 12.28 4.46
N TRP A 85 -9.30 12.99 5.26
CA TRP A 85 -10.58 12.45 5.75
C TRP A 85 -11.50 12.00 4.59
N LYS A 86 -11.45 12.73 3.46
CA LYS A 86 -12.18 12.35 2.23
C LYS A 86 -11.71 11.01 1.68
N THR A 87 -10.40 10.79 1.66
CA THR A 87 -9.77 9.54 1.26
C THR A 87 -10.26 8.39 2.13
N ILE A 88 -10.29 8.57 3.46
CA ILE A 88 -10.82 7.59 4.42
C ILE A 88 -12.28 7.27 4.09
N THR A 89 -13.13 8.29 3.88
CA THR A 89 -14.54 8.08 3.54
C THR A 89 -14.73 7.31 2.23
N ILE A 90 -13.93 7.60 1.20
CA ILE A 90 -13.98 6.91 -0.09
C ILE A 90 -13.55 5.45 0.06
N ALA A 91 -12.49 5.18 0.82
CA ALA A 91 -12.01 3.84 1.08
C ALA A 91 -13.06 2.99 1.82
N LEU A 92 -13.70 3.56 2.85
CA LEU A 92 -14.80 2.92 3.58
C LEU A 92 -16.02 2.66 2.69
N ALA A 93 -16.36 3.61 1.82
CA ALA A 93 -17.44 3.41 0.85
C ALA A 93 -17.12 2.27 -0.13
N GLY A 94 -15.85 2.14 -0.55
CA GLY A 94 -15.38 1.02 -1.34
C GLY A 94 -15.59 -0.33 -0.64
N ILE A 95 -15.17 -0.44 0.62
CA ILE A 95 -15.38 -1.65 1.43
C ILE A 95 -16.87 -1.97 1.61
N LEU A 96 -17.69 -0.95 1.90
CA LEU A 96 -19.14 -1.13 1.97
C LEU A 96 -19.70 -1.66 0.64
N GLY A 97 -19.18 -1.17 -0.49
CA GLY A 97 -19.52 -1.69 -1.81
C GLY A 97 -19.14 -3.16 -2.01
N ILE A 98 -17.99 -3.59 -1.51
CA ILE A 98 -17.62 -5.02 -1.49
C ILE A 98 -18.68 -5.80 -0.71
N CYS A 99 -18.93 -5.42 0.54
CA CYS A 99 -19.87 -6.12 1.41
C CYS A 99 -21.27 -6.19 0.80
N ILE A 100 -21.80 -5.09 0.26
CA ILE A 100 -23.12 -5.09 -0.38
C ILE A 100 -23.14 -6.06 -1.56
N ALA A 101 -22.15 -6.01 -2.45
CA ALA A 101 -22.13 -6.84 -3.66
C ALA A 101 -21.97 -8.34 -3.33
N THR A 102 -21.09 -8.68 -2.39
CA THR A 102 -20.86 -10.08 -2.02
C THR A 102 -21.99 -10.65 -1.17
N LEU A 103 -22.53 -9.89 -0.20
CA LEU A 103 -23.62 -10.35 0.68
C LEU A 103 -24.99 -10.45 -0.02
N THR A 104 -25.17 -9.76 -1.15
CA THR A 104 -26.39 -9.86 -1.95
C THR A 104 -26.21 -10.86 -3.09
N VAL A 105 -25.52 -10.48 -4.15
CA VAL A 105 -25.36 -11.31 -5.36
C VAL A 105 -24.43 -12.50 -5.08
N GLY A 106 -23.32 -12.30 -4.38
CA GLY A 106 -22.41 -13.39 -4.03
C GLY A 106 -23.11 -14.47 -3.19
N ARG A 107 -23.96 -14.07 -2.24
CA ARG A 107 -24.73 -15.00 -1.40
C ARG A 107 -25.67 -15.87 -2.24
N LEU A 108 -26.32 -15.29 -3.23
CA LEU A 108 -27.23 -16.02 -4.13
C LEU A 108 -26.48 -17.04 -4.99
N LEU A 109 -25.23 -16.78 -5.34
CA LEU A 109 -24.43 -17.65 -6.22
C LEU A 109 -23.67 -18.74 -5.45
N PHE A 110 -23.15 -18.44 -4.25
CA PHE A 110 -22.20 -19.31 -3.55
C PHE A 110 -22.63 -19.69 -2.12
N GLY A 111 -23.78 -19.21 -1.65
CA GLY A 111 -24.25 -19.48 -0.29
C GLY A 111 -23.64 -18.57 0.77
N TRP A 112 -24.11 -18.74 2.00
CA TRP A 112 -23.77 -17.86 3.13
C TRP A 112 -22.33 -18.04 3.61
N GLU A 113 -21.92 -19.27 3.90
CA GLU A 113 -20.62 -19.59 4.48
C GLU A 113 -19.47 -19.14 3.58
N THR A 114 -19.56 -19.42 2.28
CA THR A 114 -18.54 -19.03 1.31
C THR A 114 -18.35 -17.51 1.28
N VAL A 115 -19.44 -16.74 1.27
CA VAL A 115 -19.36 -15.28 1.25
C VAL A 115 -18.85 -14.72 2.57
N MET A 116 -19.31 -15.28 3.70
CA MET A 116 -18.83 -14.88 5.02
C MET A 116 -17.31 -15.05 5.14
N ILE A 117 -16.78 -16.14 4.61
CA ILE A 117 -15.34 -16.46 4.72
C ILE A 117 -14.52 -15.69 3.68
N ALA A 118 -15.03 -15.53 2.46
CA ALA A 118 -14.28 -14.94 1.36
C ALA A 118 -14.31 -13.40 1.33
N THR A 119 -15.33 -12.76 1.91
CA THR A 119 -15.46 -11.29 1.85
C THR A 119 -14.43 -10.55 2.72
N PRO A 120 -14.20 -10.91 4.01
CA PRO A 120 -13.24 -10.17 4.85
C PRO A 120 -11.81 -10.13 4.29
N PRO A 121 -11.23 -11.24 3.78
CA PRO A 121 -9.92 -11.21 3.11
C PRO A 121 -9.87 -10.21 1.94
N LEU A 122 -10.99 -10.01 1.23
CA LEU A 122 -11.13 -9.08 0.11
C LEU A 122 -11.16 -7.60 0.55
N THR A 123 -11.49 -7.33 1.82
CA THR A 123 -11.47 -5.99 2.42
C THR A 123 -10.10 -5.59 2.99
N GLY A 124 -9.15 -6.53 2.95
CA GLY A 124 -7.72 -6.25 2.94
C GLY A 124 -6.96 -6.70 4.17
N GLY A 125 -6.11 -7.71 4.05
CA GLY A 125 -5.09 -7.98 5.07
C GLY A 125 -5.01 -9.45 5.46
N ILE A 126 -3.78 -9.89 5.66
CA ILE A 126 -3.50 -11.28 6.02
C ILE A 126 -4.17 -11.69 7.33
N VAL A 127 -4.31 -10.74 8.27
CA VAL A 127 -4.95 -10.99 9.57
C VAL A 127 -6.42 -11.39 9.39
N ALA A 128 -7.17 -10.69 8.53
CA ALA A 128 -8.55 -11.07 8.22
C ALA A 128 -8.63 -12.44 7.54
N ALA A 129 -7.68 -12.74 6.65
CA ALA A 129 -7.57 -14.05 6.01
C ALA A 129 -7.33 -15.17 7.02
N ILE A 130 -6.42 -14.97 7.97
CA ILE A 130 -6.12 -15.93 9.03
C ILE A 130 -7.34 -16.12 9.94
N ILE A 131 -7.96 -15.03 10.41
CA ILE A 131 -9.16 -15.10 11.27
C ILE A 131 -10.27 -15.92 10.61
N MET A 132 -10.57 -15.65 9.34
CA MET A 132 -11.63 -16.37 8.63
C MET A 132 -11.23 -17.80 8.30
N SER A 133 -9.95 -18.06 7.99
CA SER A 133 -9.42 -19.40 7.77
C SER A 133 -9.55 -20.27 9.02
N ASP A 134 -9.12 -19.76 10.17
CA ASP A 134 -9.18 -20.48 11.44
C ASP A 134 -10.62 -20.75 11.87
N ALA A 135 -11.52 -19.76 11.70
CA ALA A 135 -12.94 -19.92 11.97
C ALA A 135 -13.60 -20.99 11.10
N ALA A 136 -13.28 -21.01 9.81
CA ALA A 136 -13.76 -22.01 8.87
C ALA A 136 -13.25 -23.41 9.24
N ALA A 137 -11.95 -23.54 9.52
CA ALA A 137 -11.34 -24.80 9.92
C ALA A 137 -11.95 -25.35 11.22
N ALA A 138 -12.22 -24.49 12.21
CA ALA A 138 -12.87 -24.85 13.47
C ALA A 138 -14.29 -25.41 13.29
N LYS A 139 -14.97 -25.05 12.20
CA LYS A 139 -16.30 -25.58 11.82
C LYS A 139 -16.25 -26.77 10.88
N GLY A 140 -15.07 -27.29 10.56
CA GLY A 140 -14.89 -28.39 9.60
C GLY A 140 -14.97 -27.96 8.13
N LEU A 141 -15.01 -26.66 7.84
CA LEU A 141 -15.11 -26.09 6.49
C LEU A 141 -13.72 -25.90 5.85
N GLN A 142 -12.99 -26.99 5.67
CA GLN A 142 -11.57 -26.96 5.25
C GLN A 142 -11.37 -26.29 3.89
N GLU A 143 -12.26 -26.53 2.92
CA GLU A 143 -12.19 -25.90 1.60
C GLU A 143 -12.39 -24.38 1.67
N LEU A 144 -13.24 -23.90 2.58
CA LEU A 144 -13.46 -22.47 2.78
C LEU A 144 -12.32 -21.83 3.56
N ALA A 145 -11.67 -22.56 4.47
CA ALA A 145 -10.45 -22.09 5.12
C ALA A 145 -9.35 -21.79 4.08
N VAL A 146 -9.16 -22.72 3.14
CA VAL A 146 -8.28 -22.54 1.97
C VAL A 146 -8.71 -21.32 1.13
N LEU A 147 -10.02 -21.16 0.88
CA LEU A 147 -10.55 -20.01 0.15
C LEU A 147 -10.18 -18.68 0.79
N ALA A 148 -10.21 -18.55 2.11
CA ALA A 148 -9.85 -17.30 2.79
C ALA A 148 -8.40 -16.88 2.49
N ILE A 149 -7.46 -17.82 2.60
CA ILE A 149 -6.04 -17.56 2.34
C ILE A 149 -5.81 -17.26 0.86
N VAL A 150 -6.38 -18.07 -0.03
CA VAL A 150 -6.23 -17.89 -1.48
C VAL A 150 -6.85 -16.58 -1.95
N MET A 151 -8.00 -16.19 -1.39
CA MET A 151 -8.62 -14.89 -1.66
C MET A 151 -7.65 -13.75 -1.38
N TYR A 152 -7.02 -13.77 -0.20
CA TYR A 152 -6.03 -12.75 0.18
C TYR A 152 -4.82 -12.72 -0.76
N VAL A 153 -4.31 -13.89 -1.17
CA VAL A 153 -3.14 -14.00 -2.05
C VAL A 153 -3.45 -13.57 -3.48
N MET A 154 -4.64 -13.89 -3.98
CA MET A 154 -4.98 -13.74 -5.40
C MET A 154 -5.63 -12.40 -5.75
N GLN A 155 -6.28 -11.73 -4.80
CA GLN A 155 -6.95 -10.45 -5.06
C GLN A 155 -5.99 -9.37 -5.60
N GLY A 156 -4.71 -9.39 -5.19
CA GLY A 156 -3.70 -8.45 -5.65
C GLY A 156 -3.49 -8.51 -7.16
N PHE A 157 -3.59 -9.69 -7.78
CA PHE A 157 -3.43 -9.85 -9.23
C PHE A 157 -4.51 -9.12 -10.02
N VAL A 158 -5.69 -8.93 -9.44
CA VAL A 158 -6.75 -8.08 -10.02
C VAL A 158 -6.55 -6.62 -9.65
N GLY A 159 -6.14 -6.34 -8.41
CA GLY A 159 -5.91 -4.98 -7.92
C GLY A 159 -4.79 -4.23 -8.65
N TYR A 160 -3.64 -4.85 -8.90
CA TYR A 160 -2.47 -4.14 -9.45
C TYR A 160 -2.73 -3.54 -10.83
N PRO A 161 -3.23 -4.28 -11.84
CA PRO A 161 -3.44 -3.73 -13.17
C PRO A 161 -4.54 -2.66 -13.21
N ILE A 162 -5.63 -2.86 -12.47
CA ILE A 162 -6.74 -1.90 -12.42
C ILE A 162 -6.28 -0.59 -11.76
N THR A 163 -5.50 -0.70 -10.68
CA THR A 163 -4.95 0.48 -10.00
C THR A 163 -3.96 1.21 -10.89
N ALA A 164 -3.01 0.51 -11.53
CA ALA A 164 -2.07 1.11 -12.46
C ALA A 164 -2.80 1.89 -13.57
N HIS A 165 -3.87 1.31 -14.12
CA HIS A 165 -4.72 1.97 -15.11
C HIS A 165 -5.38 3.24 -14.55
N CYS A 166 -6.00 3.16 -13.37
CA CYS A 166 -6.65 4.29 -12.73
C CYS A 166 -5.68 5.42 -12.43
N LEU A 167 -4.53 5.10 -11.81
CA LEU A 167 -3.48 6.07 -11.50
C LEU A 167 -2.91 6.73 -12.74
N LYS A 168 -2.67 5.98 -13.81
CA LYS A 168 -2.18 6.55 -15.08
C LYS A 168 -3.21 7.51 -15.70
N LYS A 169 -4.49 7.19 -15.59
CA LYS A 169 -5.54 8.05 -16.14
C LYS A 169 -5.76 9.29 -15.27
N GLU A 170 -5.68 9.16 -13.96
CA GLU A 170 -5.70 10.31 -13.05
C GLU A 170 -4.45 11.20 -13.22
N GLY A 171 -3.27 10.60 -13.32
CA GLY A 171 -2.03 11.33 -13.56
C GLY A 171 -2.07 12.13 -14.86
N ARG A 172 -2.65 11.58 -15.94
CA ARG A 172 -2.87 12.35 -17.19
C ARG A 172 -3.79 13.55 -16.99
N ARG A 173 -4.82 13.42 -16.16
CA ARG A 173 -5.72 14.53 -15.83
C ARG A 173 -4.95 15.60 -15.05
N LEU A 174 -4.19 15.20 -14.04
CA LEU A 174 -3.40 16.09 -13.19
C LEU A 174 -2.31 16.82 -14.00
N ILE A 175 -1.54 16.11 -14.81
CA ILE A 175 -0.47 16.72 -15.62
C ILE A 175 -1.05 17.68 -16.66
N GLY A 176 -2.22 17.39 -17.22
CA GLY A 176 -2.94 18.32 -18.09
C GLY A 176 -3.35 19.62 -17.38
N LEU A 177 -3.71 19.55 -16.09
CA LEU A 177 -3.99 20.74 -15.27
C LEU A 177 -2.72 21.52 -14.94
N TYR A 178 -1.62 20.81 -14.64
CA TYR A 178 -0.31 21.38 -14.35
C TYR A 178 0.24 22.15 -15.56
N ARG A 179 0.38 21.48 -16.71
CA ARG A 179 0.87 22.05 -17.97
C ARG A 179 -0.05 23.17 -18.49
N GLY A 180 -1.36 23.05 -18.24
CA GLY A 180 -2.34 24.07 -18.60
C GLY A 180 -2.35 25.31 -17.72
N GLY A 181 -1.43 25.44 -16.74
CA GLY A 181 -1.31 26.61 -15.85
C GLY A 181 -2.50 26.79 -14.90
N LYS A 182 -3.41 25.81 -14.80
CA LYS A 182 -4.58 25.84 -13.92
C LYS A 182 -4.21 25.54 -12.47
N VAL A 183 -3.04 24.96 -12.25
CA VAL A 183 -2.44 24.78 -10.94
C VAL A 183 -1.64 26.04 -10.61
N LYS A 184 -2.10 26.81 -9.62
CA LYS A 184 -1.29 27.90 -9.07
C LYS A 184 -0.13 27.27 -8.31
N ILE A 185 1.02 27.07 -8.96
CA ILE A 185 2.29 26.72 -8.32
C ILE A 185 2.87 27.94 -7.57
N LYS A 186 2.02 28.77 -6.95
CA LYS A 186 2.46 29.77 -6.00
C LYS A 186 2.59 29.03 -4.67
N ASP A 187 3.75 28.40 -4.46
CA ASP A 187 4.44 28.25 -3.17
C ASP A 187 5.48 27.12 -3.17
N LYS A 188 5.49 26.19 -4.13
CA LYS A 188 6.44 25.04 -4.14
C LYS A 188 7.59 25.10 -5.17
N ALA A 189 7.45 25.79 -6.30
CA ALA A 189 8.48 25.81 -7.37
C ALA A 189 9.75 26.64 -7.09
N LYS A 190 9.88 27.26 -5.90
CA LYS A 190 11.15 27.86 -5.45
C LYS A 190 12.00 26.94 -4.57
N ALA A 191 11.49 25.75 -4.20
CA ALA A 191 12.14 24.91 -3.19
C ALA A 191 13.27 24.01 -3.73
N GLU A 192 13.37 23.76 -5.03
CA GLU A 192 14.33 22.77 -5.57
C GLU A 192 15.50 23.38 -6.35
N MET A 193 15.43 24.66 -6.75
CA MET A 193 16.59 25.40 -7.28
C MET A 193 17.36 26.21 -6.21
N ALA A 194 16.90 26.21 -4.97
CA ALA A 194 17.53 26.92 -3.85
C ALA A 194 18.19 25.92 -2.86
N ALA A 195 19.24 25.25 -3.31
CA ALA A 195 20.19 24.56 -2.41
C ALA A 195 20.99 25.55 -1.53
N THR A 196 20.62 26.82 -1.50
CA THR A 196 21.16 27.85 -0.61
C THR A 196 20.02 28.77 -0.16
N VAL A 197 19.64 28.61 1.11
CA VAL A 197 18.88 29.57 1.94
C VAL A 197 17.37 29.69 1.62
N GLU A 198 16.56 29.35 2.63
CA GLU A 198 15.10 29.54 2.76
C GLU A 198 14.16 28.51 2.08
N VAL A 199 14.24 27.26 2.55
CA VAL A 199 13.05 26.39 2.60
C VAL A 199 12.00 27.05 3.48
N SER A 200 10.74 27.14 3.01
CA SER A 200 9.61 27.66 3.76
C SER A 200 9.57 27.04 5.16
N LYS A 201 10.03 27.79 6.17
CA LYS A 201 10.03 27.34 7.55
C LYS A 201 8.58 27.06 7.93
N SER A 202 8.28 25.81 8.30
CA SER A 202 6.99 25.51 8.93
C SER A 202 6.76 26.51 10.06
N LYS A 203 5.54 27.03 10.16
CA LYS A 203 5.16 27.95 11.24
C LYS A 203 5.31 27.30 12.63
N PHE A 204 5.40 25.98 12.69
CA PHE A 204 5.50 25.19 13.92
C PHE A 204 6.93 24.77 14.26
N ARG A 205 7.93 25.25 13.53
CA ARG A 205 9.33 24.81 13.70
C ARG A 205 9.89 25.23 15.06
N ILE A 206 10.28 24.24 15.87
CA ILE A 206 10.88 24.43 17.20
C ILE A 206 12.36 24.02 17.19
N PHE A 207 12.69 22.95 16.46
CA PHE A 207 14.06 22.45 16.37
C PHE A 207 14.83 23.11 15.21
N PRO A 208 16.10 23.54 15.45
CA PRO A 208 16.95 24.04 14.38
C PRO A 208 17.32 22.90 13.41
N GLU A 209 17.73 23.28 12.19
CA GLU A 209 18.25 22.29 11.25
C GLU A 209 19.48 21.60 11.82
N THR A 210 19.56 20.28 11.60
CA THR A 210 20.78 19.54 11.89
C THR A 210 21.93 20.15 11.07
N PRO A 211 23.02 20.60 11.73
CA PRO A 211 24.16 21.19 11.03
C PRO A 211 24.73 20.23 10.01
N GLU A 212 25.21 20.75 8.89
CA GLU A 212 25.67 19.94 7.75
C GLU A 212 26.73 18.89 8.14
N LYS A 213 27.68 19.25 9.02
CA LYS A 213 28.70 18.33 9.55
C LYS A 213 28.15 17.11 10.32
N TYR A 214 26.88 17.13 10.73
CA TYR A 214 26.22 16.03 11.43
C TYR A 214 25.14 15.33 10.59
N ARG A 215 24.96 15.73 9.32
CA ARG A 215 24.00 15.13 8.37
C ARG A 215 24.52 13.80 7.82
N THR A 216 24.68 12.81 8.69
CA THR A 216 25.14 11.46 8.33
C THR A 216 23.96 10.50 8.17
N THR A 217 24.17 9.38 7.47
CA THR A 217 23.20 8.28 7.39
C THR A 217 22.70 7.85 8.77
N TYR A 218 23.61 7.72 9.75
CA TYR A 218 23.25 7.33 11.11
C TYR A 218 22.42 8.37 11.83
N MET A 219 22.69 9.67 11.63
CA MET A 219 21.88 10.74 12.22
C MET A 219 20.43 10.68 11.72
N TYR A 220 20.24 10.57 10.40
CA TYR A 220 18.91 10.48 9.81
C TYR A 220 18.15 9.24 10.29
N LEU A 221 18.81 8.07 10.27
CA LEU A 221 18.20 6.81 10.71
C LEU A 221 17.91 6.79 12.21
N ALA A 222 18.78 7.36 13.04
CA ALA A 222 18.56 7.46 14.48
C ALA A 222 17.35 8.33 14.81
N LYS A 223 17.28 9.54 14.22
CA LYS A 223 16.14 10.46 14.44
C LYS A 223 14.83 9.83 13.95
N LEU A 224 14.84 9.23 12.76
CA LEU A 224 13.67 8.54 12.21
C LEU A 224 13.25 7.35 13.07
N GLY A 225 14.20 6.54 13.52
CA GLY A 225 13.97 5.39 14.40
C GLY A 225 13.39 5.80 15.75
N ILE A 226 13.88 6.90 16.35
CA ILE A 226 13.33 7.47 17.59
C ILE A 226 11.87 7.88 17.40
N VAL A 227 11.54 8.56 16.30
CA VAL A 227 10.15 8.96 16.01
C VAL A 227 9.26 7.75 15.79
N ALA A 228 9.71 6.75 15.03
CA ALA A 228 8.98 5.52 14.82
C ALA A 228 8.76 4.75 16.13
N TRP A 229 9.78 4.68 16.99
CA TRP A 229 9.70 4.03 18.30
C TRP A 229 8.70 4.74 19.22
N MET A 230 8.72 6.08 19.28
CA MET A 230 7.73 6.86 20.05
C MET A 230 6.31 6.64 19.52
N ALA A 231 6.13 6.59 18.19
CA ALA A 231 4.85 6.34 17.56
C ALA A 231 4.29 4.95 17.93
N VAL A 232 5.13 3.90 17.85
CA VAL A 232 4.74 2.54 18.25
C VAL A 232 4.44 2.47 19.75
N GLY A 233 5.25 3.12 20.60
CA GLY A 233 4.99 3.21 22.04
C GLY A 233 3.64 3.87 22.35
N PHE A 234 3.32 4.97 21.65
CA PHE A 234 2.03 5.65 21.78
C PHE A 234 0.85 4.76 21.32
N ALA A 235 1.00 4.07 20.19
CA ALA A 235 -0.01 3.13 19.70
C ALA A 235 -0.27 2.01 20.73
N ASN A 236 0.78 1.47 21.35
CA ASN A 236 0.65 0.43 22.37
C ASN A 236 -0.06 0.93 23.64
N ILE A 237 0.27 2.14 24.13
CA ILE A 237 -0.38 2.74 25.31
C ILE A 237 -1.88 2.99 25.06
N THR A 238 -2.23 3.31 23.81
CA THR A 238 -3.63 3.51 23.39
C THR A 238 -4.33 2.21 22.99
N ASN A 239 -3.74 1.03 23.27
CA ASN A 239 -4.27 -0.28 22.89
C ASN A 239 -4.58 -0.41 21.38
N GLU A 240 -3.76 0.23 20.55
CA GLU A 240 -3.88 0.24 19.09
C GLU A 240 -5.28 0.67 18.58
N VAL A 241 -5.98 1.56 19.32
CA VAL A 241 -7.25 2.18 18.87
C VAL A 241 -7.12 2.76 17.46
N VAL A 242 -5.94 3.32 17.16
CA VAL A 242 -5.51 3.65 15.80
C VAL A 242 -4.32 2.75 15.46
N SER A 243 -4.34 2.18 14.26
CA SER A 243 -3.26 1.35 13.72
C SER A 243 -1.89 2.00 13.93
N LYS A 244 -0.94 1.22 14.47
CA LYS A 244 0.44 1.66 14.73
C LYS A 244 1.10 2.32 13.51
N TYR A 245 0.75 1.88 12.30
CA TYR A 245 1.24 2.44 11.05
C TYR A 245 0.68 3.83 10.74
N VAL A 246 -0.62 4.05 11.00
CA VAL A 246 -1.23 5.37 10.90
C VAL A 246 -0.62 6.31 11.94
N VAL A 247 -0.37 5.83 13.16
CA VAL A 247 0.33 6.60 14.19
C VAL A 247 1.76 6.96 13.76
N CYS A 248 2.52 6.03 13.19
CA CYS A 248 3.85 6.31 12.61
C CYS A 248 3.79 7.42 11.54
N LEU A 249 2.79 7.39 10.66
CA LEU A 249 2.60 8.42 9.64
C LEU A 249 2.30 9.80 10.28
N ILE A 250 1.41 9.85 11.27
CA ILE A 250 1.08 11.09 12.01
C ILE A 250 2.32 11.63 12.73
N PHE A 251 3.09 10.79 13.42
CA PHE A 251 4.31 11.18 14.11
C PHE A 251 5.38 11.67 13.12
N GLY A 252 5.49 11.05 11.95
CA GLY A 252 6.35 11.53 10.86
C GLY A 252 5.99 12.95 10.41
N VAL A 253 4.70 13.23 10.21
CA VAL A 253 4.21 14.59 9.89
C VAL A 253 4.59 15.56 11.01
N ILE A 254 4.19 15.28 12.25
CA ILE A 254 4.46 16.16 13.40
C ILE A 254 5.95 16.44 13.57
N ALA A 255 6.78 15.39 13.56
CA ALA A 255 8.22 15.53 13.77
C ALA A 255 8.90 16.33 12.65
N SER A 256 8.40 16.24 11.41
CA SER A 256 8.91 17.05 10.30
C SER A 256 8.47 18.51 10.38
N GLU A 257 7.26 18.79 10.86
CA GLU A 257 6.71 20.14 11.01
C GLU A 257 7.37 20.92 12.14
N ILE A 258 7.64 20.26 13.27
CA ILE A 258 8.40 20.88 14.37
C ILE A 258 9.89 21.01 14.06
N GLY A 259 10.34 20.48 12.92
CA GLY A 259 11.73 20.53 12.45
C GLY A 259 12.66 19.52 13.11
N PHE A 260 12.13 18.57 13.89
CA PHE A 260 12.95 17.50 14.45
C PHE A 260 13.40 16.55 13.34
N LEU A 261 12.51 16.08 12.46
CA LEU A 261 12.90 15.31 11.27
C LEU A 261 13.09 16.22 10.06
N GLU A 262 14.08 15.89 9.25
CA GLU A 262 14.20 16.40 7.89
C GLU A 262 13.07 15.86 7.01
N ARG A 263 12.80 16.56 5.89
CA ARG A 263 11.91 16.06 4.85
C ARG A 263 12.62 14.94 4.08
N LYS A 264 11.92 13.84 3.82
CA LYS A 264 12.44 12.68 3.06
C LYS A 264 13.74 12.05 3.66
N PRO A 265 13.82 11.72 4.97
CA PRO A 265 15.08 11.31 5.62
C PRO A 265 15.69 10.01 5.07
N LEU A 266 14.89 9.05 4.60
CA LEU A 266 15.40 7.82 3.98
C LEU A 266 16.02 8.05 2.60
N ASN A 267 15.58 9.09 1.87
CA ASN A 267 16.24 9.49 0.63
C ASN A 267 17.57 10.18 0.96
N LEU A 268 17.58 11.08 1.96
CA LEU A 268 18.80 11.75 2.43
C LEU A 268 19.86 10.76 2.95
N SER A 269 19.43 9.66 3.57
CA SER A 269 20.32 8.62 4.08
C SER A 269 20.75 7.58 3.03
N GLY A 270 20.15 7.60 1.83
CA GLY A 270 20.33 6.57 0.81
C GLY A 270 19.71 5.20 1.15
N SER A 271 18.86 5.13 2.17
CA SER A 271 18.33 3.85 2.70
C SER A 271 16.95 3.48 2.16
N PHE A 272 16.26 4.41 1.49
CA PHE A 272 14.89 4.20 1.01
C PHE A 272 14.75 2.97 0.10
N GLY A 273 15.56 2.88 -0.96
CA GLY A 273 15.51 1.79 -1.93
C GLY A 273 15.79 0.42 -1.30
N TRP A 274 16.72 0.36 -0.35
CA TRP A 274 17.04 -0.87 0.38
C TRP A 274 15.85 -1.38 1.21
N LEU A 275 15.20 -0.49 1.96
CA LEU A 275 14.04 -0.85 2.78
C LEU A 275 12.83 -1.24 1.92
N MET A 276 12.58 -0.51 0.83
CA MET A 276 11.52 -0.85 -0.13
C MET A 276 11.75 -2.22 -0.78
N THR A 277 13.01 -2.53 -1.14
CA THR A 277 13.38 -3.82 -1.75
C THR A 277 13.03 -4.99 -0.85
N GLY A 278 13.49 -4.97 0.41
CA GLY A 278 13.21 -6.07 1.32
C GLY A 278 11.73 -6.16 1.72
N LEU A 279 11.03 -5.02 1.81
CA LEU A 279 9.60 -5.05 2.07
C LEU A 279 8.79 -5.61 0.89
N MET A 280 9.14 -5.26 -0.36
CA MET A 280 8.53 -5.87 -1.54
C MET A 280 8.78 -7.37 -1.61
N ALA A 281 10.02 -7.81 -1.32
CA ALA A 281 10.36 -9.23 -1.24
C ALA A 281 9.48 -9.97 -0.22
N TYR A 282 9.28 -9.38 0.97
CA TYR A 282 8.41 -9.94 2.00
C TYR A 282 6.95 -10.07 1.56
N ILE A 283 6.40 -9.10 0.83
CA ILE A 283 5.03 -9.22 0.29
C ILE A 283 4.91 -10.45 -0.61
N PHE A 284 5.89 -10.70 -1.47
CA PHE A 284 5.86 -11.86 -2.36
C PHE A 284 6.07 -13.20 -1.64
N ALA A 285 6.65 -13.21 -0.43
CA ALA A 285 6.74 -14.43 0.40
C ALA A 285 5.36 -15.07 0.62
N GLN A 286 4.30 -14.27 0.69
CA GLN A 286 2.94 -14.76 0.94
C GLN A 286 2.38 -15.58 -0.23
N LEU A 287 2.90 -15.39 -1.45
CA LEU A 287 2.53 -16.18 -2.62
C LEU A 287 2.94 -17.66 -2.47
N ALA A 288 3.93 -17.95 -1.63
CA ALA A 288 4.39 -19.32 -1.38
C ALA A 288 3.26 -20.21 -0.81
N GLN A 289 2.27 -19.61 -0.15
CA GLN A 289 1.12 -20.30 0.45
C GLN A 289 0.07 -20.73 -0.60
N ALA A 290 0.04 -20.12 -1.79
CA ALA A 290 -0.87 -20.55 -2.85
C ALA A 290 -0.29 -21.74 -3.63
N THR A 291 -1.07 -22.82 -3.75
CA THR A 291 -0.71 -23.99 -4.56
C THR A 291 -1.60 -24.12 -5.79
N PRO A 292 -1.14 -24.77 -6.88
CA PRO A 292 -1.98 -25.00 -8.05
C PRO A 292 -3.26 -25.78 -7.72
N LYS A 293 -3.16 -26.76 -6.81
CA LYS A 293 -4.30 -27.55 -6.35
C LYS A 293 -5.34 -26.66 -5.67
N MET A 294 -4.91 -25.85 -4.69
CA MET A 294 -5.78 -24.88 -4.02
C MET A 294 -6.43 -23.95 -5.04
N LEU A 295 -5.70 -23.43 -6.03
CA LEU A 295 -6.33 -22.58 -7.05
C LEU A 295 -7.36 -23.33 -7.90
N SER A 296 -7.05 -24.55 -8.36
CA SER A 296 -7.95 -25.30 -9.25
C SER A 296 -9.29 -25.66 -8.61
N GLU A 297 -9.31 -25.90 -7.30
CA GLU A 297 -10.51 -26.31 -6.56
C GLU A 297 -11.48 -25.15 -6.33
N ILE A 298 -10.98 -23.92 -6.19
CA ILE A 298 -11.79 -22.74 -5.81
C ILE A 298 -11.72 -21.60 -6.83
N VAL A 299 -11.15 -21.82 -8.03
CA VAL A 299 -10.97 -20.76 -9.05
C VAL A 299 -12.29 -20.06 -9.41
N VAL A 300 -13.39 -20.82 -9.49
CA VAL A 300 -14.69 -20.28 -9.89
C VAL A 300 -15.28 -19.38 -8.79
N PRO A 301 -15.48 -19.85 -7.53
CA PRO A 301 -15.92 -18.97 -6.44
C PRO A 301 -14.98 -17.78 -6.22
N LEU A 302 -13.67 -18.02 -6.24
CA LEU A 302 -12.65 -16.99 -6.07
C LEU A 302 -12.80 -15.88 -7.11
N GLY A 303 -12.79 -16.24 -8.41
CA GLY A 303 -12.87 -15.28 -9.50
C GLY A 303 -14.18 -14.48 -9.46
N CYS A 304 -15.31 -15.15 -9.26
CA CYS A 304 -16.61 -14.49 -9.22
C CYS A 304 -16.74 -13.53 -8.02
N ILE A 305 -16.30 -13.92 -6.83
CA ILE A 305 -16.37 -13.06 -5.64
C ILE A 305 -15.43 -11.86 -5.78
N ILE A 306 -14.22 -12.04 -6.33
CA ILE A 306 -13.32 -10.91 -6.61
C ILE A 306 -13.97 -9.94 -7.60
N ILE A 307 -14.50 -10.44 -8.72
CA ILE A 307 -15.15 -9.59 -9.73
C ILE A 307 -16.33 -8.83 -9.11
N LEU A 308 -17.18 -9.51 -8.33
CA LEU A 308 -18.31 -8.90 -7.63
C LEU A 308 -17.85 -7.83 -6.65
N GLY A 309 -16.90 -8.15 -5.78
CA GLY A 309 -16.39 -7.24 -4.77
C GLY A 309 -15.72 -6.01 -5.38
N VAL A 310 -14.85 -6.21 -6.38
CA VAL A 310 -14.20 -5.10 -7.10
C VAL A 310 -15.22 -4.23 -7.84
N SER A 311 -16.25 -4.82 -8.42
CA SER A 311 -17.34 -4.08 -9.08
C SER A 311 -18.14 -3.25 -8.07
N GLY A 312 -18.56 -3.85 -6.96
CA GLY A 312 -19.27 -3.16 -5.88
C GLY A 312 -18.43 -2.03 -5.28
N MET A 313 -17.16 -2.29 -5.02
CA MET A 313 -16.17 -1.31 -4.60
C MET A 313 -16.07 -0.14 -5.59
N GLY A 314 -15.94 -0.43 -6.88
CA GLY A 314 -15.82 0.58 -7.92
C GLY A 314 -17.06 1.47 -8.01
N VAL A 315 -18.25 0.89 -7.95
CA VAL A 315 -19.50 1.66 -7.97
C VAL A 315 -19.58 2.58 -6.75
N MET A 316 -19.43 2.05 -5.53
CA MET A 316 -19.62 2.86 -4.32
C MET A 316 -18.53 3.92 -4.13
N SER A 317 -17.26 3.56 -4.35
CA SER A 317 -16.13 4.50 -4.22
C SER A 317 -16.24 5.64 -5.23
N THR A 318 -16.64 5.38 -6.48
CA THR A 318 -16.78 6.42 -7.49
C THR A 318 -17.98 7.33 -7.24
N LEU A 319 -19.10 6.80 -6.74
CA LEU A 319 -20.28 7.60 -6.37
C LEU A 319 -19.96 8.56 -5.22
N VAL A 320 -19.33 8.06 -4.16
CA VAL A 320 -18.96 8.88 -3.00
C VAL A 320 -17.81 9.83 -3.36
N GLY A 321 -16.80 9.34 -4.08
CA GLY A 321 -15.63 10.12 -4.48
C GLY A 321 -15.99 11.34 -5.33
N LYS A 322 -16.90 11.18 -6.31
CA LYS A 322 -17.39 12.32 -7.10
C LYS A 322 -18.03 13.40 -6.25
N LYS A 323 -18.83 13.03 -5.24
CA LYS A 323 -19.46 13.98 -4.30
C LYS A 323 -18.43 14.72 -3.44
N LEU A 324 -17.29 14.09 -3.16
CA LEU A 324 -16.21 14.66 -2.34
C LEU A 324 -15.16 15.44 -3.16
N GLY A 325 -15.32 15.49 -4.49
CA GLY A 325 -14.44 16.23 -5.42
C GLY A 325 -13.29 15.40 -5.99
N PHE A 326 -13.30 14.08 -5.83
CA PHE A 326 -12.31 13.19 -6.44
C PHE A 326 -12.75 12.83 -7.88
N SER A 327 -11.77 12.62 -8.76
CA SER A 327 -12.07 11.94 -10.03
C SER A 327 -12.52 10.51 -9.76
N LYS A 328 -13.25 9.92 -10.71
CA LYS A 328 -13.66 8.51 -10.57
C LYS A 328 -12.46 7.57 -10.51
N GLU A 329 -11.41 7.87 -11.26
CA GLU A 329 -10.17 7.10 -11.29
C GLU A 329 -9.45 7.16 -9.95
N MET A 330 -9.27 8.36 -9.38
CA MET A 330 -8.61 8.50 -8.08
C MET A 330 -9.43 7.85 -6.96
N ALA A 331 -10.75 8.04 -6.96
CA ALA A 331 -11.62 7.45 -5.95
C ALA A 331 -11.58 5.91 -6.00
N PHE A 332 -11.59 5.34 -7.21
CA PHE A 332 -11.50 3.90 -7.37
C PHE A 332 -10.10 3.38 -7.00
N ALA A 333 -9.03 4.07 -7.40
CA ALA A 333 -7.66 3.72 -7.01
C ALA A 333 -7.47 3.70 -5.49
N VAL A 334 -8.03 4.68 -4.77
CA VAL A 334 -8.03 4.72 -3.30
C VAL A 334 -8.77 3.53 -2.70
N ALA A 335 -9.87 3.08 -3.30
CA ALA A 335 -10.59 1.92 -2.78
C ALA A 335 -9.85 0.60 -3.08
N LEU A 336 -9.23 0.49 -4.26
CA LEU A 336 -8.47 -0.69 -4.69
C LEU A 336 -7.27 -1.01 -3.81
N THR A 337 -6.77 -0.05 -3.02
CA THR A 337 -5.71 -0.30 -2.05
C THR A 337 -6.10 -1.33 -0.99
N ALA A 338 -7.40 -1.59 -0.77
CA ALA A 338 -7.86 -2.69 0.07
C ALA A 338 -7.31 -4.04 -0.39
N LEU A 339 -7.06 -4.24 -1.68
CA LEU A 339 -6.65 -5.53 -2.22
C LEU A 339 -5.18 -5.88 -2.01
N TYR A 340 -4.33 -4.91 -1.61
CA TYR A 340 -2.89 -5.15 -1.52
C TYR A 340 -2.12 -4.22 -0.56
N GLY A 341 -2.57 -2.98 -0.33
CA GLY A 341 -1.95 -2.06 0.62
C GLY A 341 -0.52 -1.58 0.25
N PHE A 342 0.30 -1.37 1.27
CA PHE A 342 1.69 -0.92 1.18
C PHE A 342 2.64 -2.11 1.25
N PRO A 343 3.79 -2.12 0.52
CA PRO A 343 4.32 -1.13 -0.43
C PRO A 343 3.77 -1.07 -1.87
N PRO A 344 2.96 -2.02 -2.40
CA PRO A 344 2.55 -1.94 -3.81
C PRO A 344 1.82 -0.66 -4.20
N ASN A 345 1.02 -0.05 -3.30
CA ASN A 345 0.39 1.24 -3.56
C ASN A 345 1.41 2.36 -3.86
N TYR A 346 2.57 2.38 -3.19
CA TYR A 346 3.65 3.31 -3.47
C TYR A 346 4.23 3.04 -4.86
N VAL A 347 4.62 1.79 -5.12
CA VAL A 347 5.28 1.39 -6.37
C VAL A 347 4.39 1.73 -7.57
N LEU A 348 3.10 1.38 -7.52
CA LEU A 348 2.16 1.67 -8.60
C LEU A 348 1.97 3.18 -8.83
N THR A 349 1.98 3.98 -7.76
CA THR A 349 1.88 5.45 -7.85
C THR A 349 3.14 6.05 -8.45
N GLU A 350 4.29 5.56 -8.03
CA GLU A 350 5.59 5.99 -8.53
C GLU A 350 5.77 5.65 -10.01
N GLU A 351 5.44 4.41 -10.41
CA GLU A 351 5.49 3.95 -11.80
C GLU A 351 4.57 4.76 -12.71
N ALA A 352 3.32 5.00 -12.27
CA ALA A 352 2.38 5.82 -13.02
C ALA A 352 2.90 7.25 -13.19
N SER A 353 3.51 7.81 -12.14
CA SER A 353 4.07 9.17 -12.17
C SER A 353 5.30 9.27 -13.09
N LYS A 354 6.26 8.32 -12.96
CA LYS A 354 7.45 8.22 -13.83
C LYS A 354 7.08 8.01 -15.29
N ALA A 355 6.01 7.26 -15.57
CA ALA A 355 5.56 7.00 -16.93
C ALA A 355 4.89 8.20 -17.62
N LEU A 356 4.53 9.25 -16.87
CA LEU A 356 3.79 10.41 -17.36
C LEU A 356 4.57 11.72 -17.29
N ALA A 357 5.40 11.88 -16.26
CA ALA A 357 6.21 13.08 -16.07
C ALA A 357 7.34 13.18 -17.10
N GLU A 358 7.56 14.38 -17.62
CA GLU A 358 8.72 14.72 -18.47
C GLU A 358 9.81 15.45 -17.69
N THR A 359 9.47 16.05 -16.53
CA THR A 359 10.42 16.75 -15.65
C THR A 359 10.31 16.28 -14.20
N PRO A 360 11.35 16.50 -13.37
CA PRO A 360 11.29 16.23 -11.92
C PRO A 360 10.11 16.93 -11.24
N GLU A 361 9.81 18.17 -11.62
CA GLU A 361 8.72 18.95 -11.00
C GLU A 361 7.34 18.36 -11.32
N GLU A 362 7.17 17.81 -12.53
CA GLU A 362 5.95 17.09 -12.89
C GLU A 362 5.82 15.78 -12.10
N PHE A 363 6.93 15.06 -11.91
CA PHE A 363 6.95 13.85 -11.10
C PHE A 363 6.58 14.15 -9.64
N ASP A 364 7.21 15.14 -9.03
CA ASP A 364 6.92 15.53 -7.65
C ASP A 364 5.49 16.04 -7.49
N TYR A 365 4.96 16.82 -8.46
CA TYR A 365 3.55 17.22 -8.44
C TYR A 365 2.59 16.02 -8.47
N LEU A 366 2.84 15.04 -9.34
CA LEU A 366 2.03 13.83 -9.43
C LEU A 366 2.09 13.00 -8.14
N MET A 367 3.29 12.85 -7.57
CA MET A 367 3.49 12.13 -6.32
C MET A 367 2.83 12.85 -5.14
N ASP A 368 2.99 14.16 -5.01
CA ASP A 368 2.35 14.99 -3.96
C ASP A 368 0.82 14.87 -4.01
N GLU A 369 0.24 14.83 -5.20
CA GLU A 369 -1.21 14.71 -5.36
C GLU A 369 -1.72 13.29 -5.12
N MET A 370 -1.08 12.26 -5.67
CA MET A 370 -1.64 10.90 -5.67
C MET A 370 -1.19 10.07 -4.46
N LEU A 371 0.08 10.15 -4.07
CA LEU A 371 0.65 9.23 -3.08
C LEU A 371 -0.01 9.34 -1.69
N PRO A 372 -0.28 10.54 -1.13
CA PRO A 372 -0.95 10.65 0.16
C PRO A 372 -2.30 9.94 0.20
N LYS A 373 -3.08 10.08 -0.87
CA LYS A 373 -4.40 9.45 -1.01
C LYS A 373 -4.27 7.93 -1.06
N MET A 374 -3.29 7.41 -1.80
CA MET A 374 -3.03 5.97 -1.91
C MET A 374 -2.52 5.34 -0.61
N LEU A 375 -1.69 6.04 0.15
CA LEU A 375 -1.18 5.57 1.43
C LEU A 375 -2.29 5.54 2.49
N VAL A 376 -3.01 6.64 2.65
CA VAL A 376 -4.09 6.71 3.66
C VAL A 376 -5.23 5.75 3.35
N GLY A 377 -5.60 5.60 2.06
CA GLY A 377 -6.54 4.57 1.63
C GLY A 377 -6.09 3.18 2.09
N GLY A 378 -4.86 2.79 1.75
CA GLY A 378 -4.33 1.46 2.06
C GLY A 378 -4.25 1.17 3.55
N PHE A 379 -3.78 2.13 4.36
CA PHE A 379 -3.72 1.92 5.81
C PHE A 379 -5.10 1.83 6.45
N THR A 380 -6.05 2.67 6.02
CA THR A 380 -7.43 2.62 6.51
C THR A 380 -8.02 1.23 6.28
N THR A 381 -7.94 0.74 5.04
CA THR A 381 -8.57 -0.52 4.64
C THR A 381 -7.86 -1.73 5.26
N VAL A 382 -6.53 -1.83 5.08
CA VAL A 382 -5.80 -3.07 5.34
C VAL A 382 -5.55 -3.31 6.84
N THR A 383 -5.51 -2.25 7.64
CA THR A 383 -5.12 -2.38 9.06
C THR A 383 -6.29 -2.33 10.02
N ILE A 384 -7.24 -1.41 9.82
CA ILE A 384 -8.35 -1.19 10.75
C ILE A 384 -9.59 -1.92 10.25
N VAL A 385 -10.02 -1.60 9.02
CA VAL A 385 -11.35 -2.01 8.57
C VAL A 385 -11.42 -3.52 8.35
N SER A 386 -10.37 -4.14 7.84
CA SER A 386 -10.37 -5.58 7.60
C SER A 386 -10.49 -6.43 8.87
N VAL A 387 -9.81 -6.04 9.95
CA VAL A 387 -9.90 -6.72 11.25
C VAL A 387 -11.31 -6.53 11.83
N LEU A 388 -11.87 -5.33 11.72
CA LEU A 388 -13.25 -5.06 12.14
C LEU A 388 -14.26 -5.88 11.33
N VAL A 389 -14.12 -5.91 10.01
CA VAL A 389 -14.99 -6.69 9.12
C VAL A 389 -14.89 -8.17 9.44
N ALA A 390 -13.68 -8.74 9.59
CA ALA A 390 -13.50 -10.14 9.98
C ALA A 390 -14.10 -10.44 11.36
N GLY A 391 -13.84 -9.56 12.35
CA GLY A 391 -14.38 -9.70 13.70
C GLY A 391 -15.90 -9.57 13.78
N ILE A 392 -16.54 -8.86 12.84
CA ILE A 392 -18.00 -8.83 12.71
C ILE A 392 -18.48 -10.12 12.03
N PHE A 393 -17.88 -10.49 10.89
CA PHE A 393 -18.31 -11.60 10.05
C PHE A 393 -18.18 -12.97 10.76
N ILE A 394 -17.17 -13.16 11.59
CA ILE A 394 -16.98 -14.41 12.35
C ILE A 394 -18.16 -14.71 13.29
N ASN A 395 -18.86 -13.70 13.81
CA ASN A 395 -20.03 -13.90 14.68
C ASN A 395 -21.28 -14.37 13.89
N PHE A 396 -21.24 -14.25 12.57
CA PHE A 396 -22.30 -14.68 11.66
C PHE A 396 -21.94 -15.93 10.86
N LEU A 397 -20.71 -16.42 11.03
CA LEU A 397 -20.28 -17.73 10.57
C LEU A 397 -20.85 -18.77 11.51
#